data_AF-A0A941G872-F1
#
_entry.id   AF-A0A941G872-F1
#
_cell.length_a   1.000
_cell.length_b   1.000
_cell.length_c   1.000
_cell.angle_alpha   90.00
_cell.angle_beta   90.00
_cell.angle_gamma   90.00
#
_symmetry.space_group_name_H-M   'P 1'
#
loop_
_entity.id
_entity.type
_entity.pdbx_description
1 polymer ?
#
loop_
_entity_poly.entity_id
_entity_poly.type
_entity_poly.pdbx_seq_one_letter_code
_entity_poly.pdbx_strand_id
1 'polypeptide(L)'
;MIANLQQFELLFESAMEAFVDSYFRESVSSFAASLERYYEFAIQTLLLAQGRSVEMVDSMWKMVSNQSERQLGMYVGLYTSAFGRVPKVLTSGEASFRNNVIHKGYFPTPQEAFSFASSIYEILNSSIS
;
A
#
# COMPACT_ATOMS: atom_id res chain seq x y z
N MET A 1 8.59 14.21 11.08
CA MET A 1 9.02 12.88 11.57
C MET A 1 9.59 12.18 10.34
N ILE A 2 10.86 11.75 10.32
CA ILE A 2 11.34 10.95 9.17
C ILE A 2 10.44 9.72 9.15
N ALA A 3 9.68 9.52 8.06
CA ALA A 3 8.73 8.44 7.89
C ALA A 3 9.30 7.15 8.46
N ASN A 4 8.48 6.38 9.17
CA ASN A 4 8.89 5.09 9.70
C ASN A 4 9.14 4.16 8.49
N LEU A 5 10.34 4.23 7.91
CA LEU A 5 10.73 3.77 6.57
C LEU A 5 10.44 2.27 6.34
N GLN A 6 10.17 1.53 7.41
CA GLN A 6 10.00 0.09 7.43
C GLN A 6 8.58 -0.34 7.83
N GLN A 7 7.64 0.59 8.07
CA GLN A 7 6.32 0.19 8.59
C GLN A 7 5.54 -0.66 7.57
N PHE A 8 5.64 -0.35 6.28
CA PHE A 8 5.04 -1.20 5.26
C PHE A 8 5.71 -2.58 5.22
N GLU A 9 7.03 -2.66 5.36
CA GLU A 9 7.78 -3.93 5.39
C GLU A 9 7.37 -4.79 6.58
N LEU A 10 7.26 -4.21 7.78
CA LEU A 10 6.80 -4.91 8.99
C LEU A 10 5.37 -5.43 8.85
N LEU A 11 4.48 -4.66 8.23
CA LEU A 11 3.10 -5.09 7.96
C LEU A 11 3.05 -6.20 6.91
N PHE A 12 3.93 -6.14 5.91
CA PHE A 12 4.06 -7.19 4.90
C PHE A 12 4.56 -8.49 5.54
N GLU A 13 5.58 -8.42 6.39
CA GLU A 13 6.10 -9.56 7.14
C GLU A 13 5.02 -10.15 8.07
N SER A 14 4.32 -9.30 8.82
CA SER A 14 3.18 -9.74 9.64
C SER A 14 2.08 -10.42 8.82
N ALA A 15 1.86 -9.99 7.58
CA ALA A 15 0.89 -10.60 6.67
C ALA A 15 1.34 -11.99 6.20
N MET A 16 2.64 -12.17 5.97
CA MET A 16 3.24 -13.46 5.62
C MET A 16 3.15 -14.45 6.78
N GLU A 17 3.45 -14.03 8.01
CA GLU A 17 3.31 -14.89 9.20
C GLU A 17 1.85 -15.35 9.37
N ALA A 18 0.89 -14.42 9.30
CA ALA A 18 -0.53 -14.76 9.33
C ALA A 18 -0.95 -15.72 8.20
N PHE A 19 -0.35 -15.60 7.01
CA PHE A 19 -0.60 -16.52 5.90
C PHE A 19 -0.11 -17.93 6.21
N VAL A 20 1.11 -18.07 6.73
CA VAL A 20 1.73 -19.35 7.10
C VAL A 20 0.88 -20.06 8.17
N ASP A 21 0.38 -19.30 9.14
CA ASP A 21 -0.50 -19.80 10.20
C ASP A 21 -1.96 -20.03 9.75
N SER A 22 -2.25 -19.89 8.45
CA SER A 22 -3.59 -20.06 7.84
C SER A 22 -4.64 -19.04 8.30
N TYR A 23 -4.23 -17.93 8.90
CA TYR A 23 -5.08 -16.76 9.20
C TYR A 23 -5.22 -15.88 7.94
N PHE A 24 -5.86 -16.43 6.89
CA PHE A 24 -5.90 -15.80 5.56
C PHE A 24 -6.63 -14.45 5.53
N ARG A 25 -7.64 -14.27 6.37
CA ARG A 25 -8.38 -13.00 6.46
C ARG A 25 -7.50 -11.89 7.06
N GLU A 26 -6.77 -12.23 8.11
CA GLU A 26 -5.83 -11.36 8.81
C GLU A 26 -4.63 -11.05 7.94
N SER A 27 -4.13 -12.06 7.21
CA SER A 27 -3.08 -11.92 6.21
C SER A 27 -3.47 -10.91 5.12
N VAL A 28 -4.64 -11.06 4.48
CA VAL A 28 -5.12 -10.10 3.46
C VAL A 28 -5.30 -8.70 4.04
N SER A 29 -5.80 -8.59 5.27
CA SER A 29 -5.96 -7.29 5.95
C SER A 29 -4.60 -6.62 6.19
N SER A 30 -3.59 -7.39 6.58
CA SER A 30 -2.23 -6.90 6.84
C SER A 30 -1.49 -6.54 5.54
N PHE A 31 -1.67 -7.33 4.48
CA PHE A 31 -1.17 -6.99 3.14
C PHE A 31 -1.77 -5.69 2.60
N ALA A 32 -3.08 -5.48 2.80
CA ALA A 32 -3.73 -4.23 2.42
C ALA A 32 -3.18 -3.03 3.20
N ALA A 33 -2.96 -3.19 4.51
CA ALA A 33 -2.37 -2.15 5.35
C ALA A 33 -0.91 -1.84 4.94
N SER A 34 -0.12 -2.86 4.60
CA SER A 34 1.22 -2.70 4.04
C SER A 34 1.19 -1.82 2.79
N LEU A 35 0.29 -2.09 1.84
CA LEU A 35 0.19 -1.29 0.61
C LEU A 35 -0.16 0.17 0.89
N GLU A 36 -1.05 0.44 1.86
CA GLU A 36 -1.38 1.82 2.24
C GLU A 36 -0.19 2.55 2.87
N ARG A 37 0.60 1.87 3.73
CA ARG A 37 1.85 2.43 4.26
C ARG A 37 2.91 2.62 3.19
N TYR A 38 2.94 1.77 2.17
CA TYR A 38 3.82 1.95 1.02
C TYR A 38 3.47 3.20 0.22
N TYR A 39 2.17 3.47 -0.02
CA TYR A 39 1.75 4.71 -0.68
C TYR A 39 2.17 5.95 0.10
N GLU A 40 2.00 5.93 1.43
CA GLU A 40 2.51 6.98 2.32
C GLU A 40 4.01 7.21 2.12
N PHE A 41 4.80 6.14 2.24
CA PHE A 41 6.24 6.18 2.06
C PHE A 41 6.66 6.74 0.70
N ALA A 42 6.06 6.24 -0.39
CA ALA A 42 6.38 6.67 -1.75
C ALA A 42 6.03 8.14 -1.98
N ILE A 43 4.85 8.59 -1.54
CA ILE A 43 4.40 9.98 -1.66
C ILE A 43 5.35 10.92 -0.93
N GLN A 44 5.66 10.63 0.33
CA GLN A 44 6.54 11.46 1.14
C GLN A 44 7.95 11.52 0.54
N THR A 45 8.49 10.37 0.12
CA THR A 45 9.81 10.27 -0.51
C THR A 45 9.89 11.09 -1.79
N LEU A 46 8.90 10.97 -2.68
CA LEU A 46 8.87 11.71 -3.94
C LEU A 46 8.77 13.23 -3.72
N LEU A 47 7.98 13.68 -2.74
CA LEU A 47 7.87 15.11 -2.43
C LEU A 47 9.16 15.67 -1.81
N LEU A 48 9.79 14.93 -0.91
CA LEU A 48 11.08 15.32 -0.34
C LEU A 48 12.18 15.35 -1.41
N ALA A 49 12.20 14.38 -2.33
CA ALA A 49 13.12 14.36 -3.46
C ALA A 49 12.93 15.56 -4.42
N GLN A 50 11.72 16.14 -4.48
CA GLN A 50 11.43 17.39 -5.19
C GLN A 50 11.76 18.66 -4.40
N GLY A 51 12.42 18.54 -3.23
CA GLY A 51 12.84 19.67 -2.41
C GLY A 51 11.73 20.31 -1.57
N ARG A 52 10.60 19.62 -1.34
CA ARG A 52 9.57 20.09 -0.40
C ARG A 52 10.08 19.96 1.03
N SER A 53 9.77 20.94 1.88
CA SER A 53 10.15 20.87 3.29
C SER A 53 9.34 19.80 4.01
N VAL A 54 9.91 19.23 5.07
CA VAL A 54 9.25 18.22 5.91
C VAL A 54 7.94 18.77 6.48
N GLU A 55 7.91 20.04 6.88
CA GLU A 55 6.73 20.69 7.46
C GLU A 55 5.59 20.80 6.44
N MET A 56 5.92 21.08 5.18
CA MET A 56 4.94 21.12 4.09
C MET A 56 4.39 19.74 3.80
N VAL A 57 5.24 18.71 3.75
CA VAL A 57 4.84 17.31 3.53
C VAL A 57 3.96 16.82 4.68
N ASP A 58 4.34 17.06 5.93
CA ASP A 58 3.56 16.69 7.12
C ASP A 58 2.18 17.39 7.13
N SER A 59 2.15 18.68 6.78
CA SER A 59 0.89 19.45 6.70
C SER A 59 -0.04 18.91 5.62
N MET A 60 0.51 18.56 4.45
CA MET A 60 -0.24 17.90 3.39
C MET A 60 -0.74 16.52 3.84
N TRP A 61 0.13 15.71 4.44
CA TRP A 61 -0.21 14.34 4.85
C TRP A 61 -1.36 14.30 5.84
N LYS A 62 -1.41 15.23 6.79
CA LYS A 62 -2.53 15.38 7.74
C LYS A 62 -3.90 15.51 7.04
N MET A 63 -3.95 16.11 5.84
CA MET A 63 -5.21 16.27 5.09
C MET A 63 -5.68 14.99 4.39
N VAL A 64 -4.77 14.04 4.13
CA VAL A 64 -5.03 12.85 3.29
C VAL A 64 -4.83 11.51 4.00
N SER A 65 -4.21 11.50 5.18
CA SER A 65 -3.84 10.30 5.95
C SER A 65 -5.00 9.32 6.26
N ASN A 66 -6.24 9.80 6.29
CA ASN A 66 -7.44 8.99 6.56
C ASN A 66 -8.27 8.66 5.29
N GLN A 67 -7.74 8.93 4.10
CA GLN A 67 -8.47 8.80 2.83
C GLN A 67 -7.68 7.96 1.83
N SER A 68 -7.86 6.64 1.85
CA SER A 68 -7.11 5.68 1.04
C SER A 68 -7.22 5.96 -0.47
N GLU A 69 -8.39 6.35 -0.97
CA GLU A 69 -8.56 6.71 -2.39
C GLU A 69 -7.76 7.96 -2.79
N ARG A 70 -7.68 8.96 -1.90
CA ARG A 70 -6.86 10.16 -2.15
C ARG A 70 -5.38 9.83 -2.13
N GLN A 71 -4.95 8.96 -1.22
CA GLN A 71 -3.57 8.47 -1.18
C GLN A 71 -3.21 7.75 -2.47
N LEU A 72 -4.06 6.84 -2.95
CA LEU A 72 -3.84 6.16 -4.23
C LEU A 72 -3.73 7.15 -5.40
N GLY A 73 -4.65 8.12 -5.49
CA GLY A 73 -4.61 9.13 -6.55
C GLY A 73 -3.33 9.97 -6.51
N MET A 74 -2.88 10.37 -5.31
CA MET A 74 -1.63 11.09 -5.11
C MET A 74 -0.41 10.25 -5.50
N TYR A 75 -0.36 8.98 -5.09
CA TYR A 75 0.71 8.07 -5.47
C TYR A 75 0.82 7.94 -7.00
N VAL A 76 -0.29 7.66 -7.68
CA VAL A 76 -0.33 7.55 -9.15
C VAL A 76 0.16 8.83 -9.81
N GLY A 77 -0.33 9.99 -9.37
CA GLY A 77 0.05 11.29 -9.92
C GLY A 77 1.53 11.62 -9.73
N LEU A 78 2.04 11.49 -8.49
CA LEU A 78 3.43 11.79 -8.17
C LEU A 78 4.40 10.82 -8.84
N TYR A 79 4.10 9.53 -8.83
CA TYR A 79 4.92 8.51 -9.49
C TYR A 79 4.98 8.77 -11.00
N THR A 80 3.83 9.00 -11.63
CA THR A 80 3.77 9.29 -13.08
C THR A 80 4.56 10.54 -13.43
N SER A 81 4.44 11.60 -12.60
CA SER A 81 5.21 12.83 -12.80
C SER A 81 6.72 12.63 -12.64
N ALA A 82 7.15 11.76 -11.73
CA ALA A 82 8.57 11.54 -11.43
C ALA A 82 9.24 10.60 -12.45
N PHE A 83 8.54 9.57 -12.90
CA PHE A 83 9.12 8.48 -13.70
C PHE A 83 8.62 8.43 -15.16
N GLY A 84 7.65 9.27 -15.55
CA GLY A 84 7.12 9.29 -16.91
C GLY A 84 6.31 8.04 -17.30
N ARG A 85 5.96 7.19 -16.34
CA ARG A 85 5.14 5.98 -16.52
C ARG A 85 4.17 5.83 -15.35
N VAL A 86 3.01 5.22 -15.58
CA VAL A 86 2.05 4.92 -14.52
C VAL A 86 2.57 3.79 -13.63
N PRO A 87 2.39 3.86 -12.29
CA PRO A 87 2.76 2.76 -11.42
C PRO A 87 1.78 1.60 -11.57
N LYS A 88 2.23 0.40 -11.20
CA LYS A 88 1.32 -0.72 -10.98
C LYS A 88 0.47 -0.44 -9.72
N VAL A 89 -0.82 -0.73 -9.82
CA VAL A 89 -1.80 -0.60 -8.74
C VAL A 89 -2.75 -1.79 -8.77
N LEU A 90 -3.53 -1.97 -7.71
CA LEU A 90 -4.56 -3.00 -7.69
C LEU A 90 -5.60 -2.75 -8.79
N THR A 91 -5.99 -3.81 -9.47
CA THR A 91 -7.14 -3.86 -10.35
C THR A 91 -8.44 -3.62 -9.57
N SER A 92 -9.51 -3.29 -10.27
CA SER A 92 -10.85 -3.18 -9.66
C SER A 92 -11.30 -4.48 -8.98
N GLY A 93 -10.93 -5.63 -9.55
CA GLY A 93 -11.21 -6.95 -8.97
C GLY A 93 -10.49 -7.16 -7.64
N GLU A 94 -9.20 -6.87 -7.58
CA GLU A 94 -8.40 -7.01 -6.35
C GLU A 94 -8.83 -6.00 -5.27
N ALA A 95 -9.16 -4.78 -5.65
CA ALA A 95 -9.71 -3.79 -4.72
C ALA A 95 -11.07 -4.24 -4.15
N SER A 96 -11.94 -4.79 -4.99
CA SER A 96 -13.23 -5.35 -4.57
C SER A 96 -13.05 -6.54 -3.63
N PHE A 97 -12.13 -7.45 -3.95
CA PHE A 97 -11.75 -8.58 -3.09
C PHE A 97 -11.31 -8.11 -1.71
N ARG A 98 -10.33 -7.18 -1.66
CA ARG A 98 -9.84 -6.56 -0.42
C ARG A 98 -10.99 -5.96 0.40
N ASN A 99 -11.88 -5.22 -0.24
CA ASN A 99 -13.03 -4.60 0.44
C ASN A 99 -14.00 -5.63 1.03
N ASN A 100 -14.23 -6.76 0.35
CA ASN A 100 -15.07 -7.83 0.86
C ASN A 100 -14.46 -8.49 2.12
N VAL A 101 -13.15 -8.75 2.10
CA VAL A 101 -12.44 -9.35 3.24
C VAL A 101 -12.46 -8.41 4.46
N ILE A 102 -12.08 -7.14 4.26
CA ILE A 102 -11.94 -6.18 5.35
C ILE A 102 -13.31 -5.75 5.91
N HIS A 103 -14.26 -5.40 5.03
CA HIS A 103 -15.49 -4.72 5.46
C HIS A 103 -16.73 -5.61 5.49
N LYS A 104 -16.74 -6.73 4.78
CA LYS A 104 -17.91 -7.63 4.69
C LYS A 104 -17.73 -8.96 5.43
N GLY A 105 -16.58 -9.15 6.10
CA GLY A 105 -16.31 -10.36 6.86
C GLY A 105 -16.10 -11.60 5.99
N TYR A 106 -15.75 -11.44 4.72
CA TYR A 106 -15.44 -12.57 3.84
C TYR A 106 -14.15 -13.27 4.30
N PHE A 107 -14.19 -14.60 4.37
CA PHE A 107 -13.02 -15.44 4.65
C PHE A 107 -12.48 -15.97 3.32
N PRO A 108 -11.28 -15.51 2.89
CA PRO A 108 -10.71 -15.93 1.63
C PRO A 108 -10.15 -17.35 1.71
N THR A 109 -10.10 -18.02 0.56
CA THR A 109 -9.36 -19.28 0.38
C THR A 109 -7.84 -19.04 0.40
N PRO A 110 -7.02 -20.09 0.63
CA PRO A 110 -5.56 -19.97 0.54
C PRO A 110 -5.09 -19.40 -0.81
N GLN A 111 -5.70 -19.85 -1.90
CA GLN A 111 -5.37 -19.41 -3.26
C GLN A 111 -5.72 -17.94 -3.50
N GLU A 112 -6.86 -17.46 -3.02
CA GLU A 112 -7.24 -16.05 -3.13
C GLU A 112 -6.31 -15.15 -2.31
N ALA A 113 -6.01 -15.56 -1.07
CA ALA A 113 -5.06 -14.85 -0.22
C ALA A 113 -3.66 -14.81 -0.85
N PHE A 114 -3.18 -15.93 -1.41
CA PHE A 114 -1.90 -16.00 -2.10
C PHE A 114 -1.85 -15.13 -3.36
N SER A 115 -2.93 -15.13 -4.15
CA SER A 115 -3.02 -14.30 -5.35
C SER A 115 -2.96 -12.82 -4.99
N PHE A 116 -3.71 -12.41 -3.96
CA PHE A 116 -3.66 -11.04 -3.46
C PHE A 116 -2.27 -10.67 -2.92
N ALA A 117 -1.65 -11.54 -2.11
CA ALA A 117 -0.29 -11.36 -1.62
C ALA A 117 0.73 -11.14 -2.75
N SER A 118 0.63 -11.95 -3.81
CA SER A 118 1.48 -11.85 -5.00
C SER A 118 1.31 -10.50 -5.69
N SER A 119 0.08 -10.03 -5.86
CA SER A 119 -0.18 -8.71 -6.44
C SER A 119 0.40 -7.57 -5.61
N ILE A 120 0.29 -7.64 -4.28
CA ILE A 120 0.91 -6.65 -3.38
C ILE A 120 2.43 -6.68 -3.52
N TYR A 121 3.05 -7.86 -3.46
CA TYR A 121 4.49 -8.02 -3.63
C TYR A 121 4.99 -7.43 -4.95
N GLU A 122 4.28 -7.69 -6.06
CA GLU A 122 4.62 -7.13 -7.35
C GLU A 122 4.50 -5.60 -7.38
N ILE A 123 3.50 -5.02 -6.74
CA ILE A 123 3.36 -3.55 -6.64
C ILE A 123 4.54 -2.95 -5.87
N LEU A 124 4.88 -3.52 -4.71
CA LEU A 124 5.99 -3.05 -3.88
C LEU A 124 7.33 -3.15 -4.61
N ASN A 125 7.58 -4.25 -5.32
CA ASN A 125 8.87 -4.50 -5.97
C ASN A 125 9.02 -3.85 -7.36
N SER A 126 7.92 -3.65 -8.10
CA SER A 126 7.93 -3.03 -9.44
C SER A 126 8.39 -1.57 -9.45
N SER A 127 8.44 -0.94 -8.28
CA SER A 127 8.84 0.46 -8.11
C SER A 127 10.34 0.63 -7.85
N ILE A 128 11.07 -0.49 -7.67
CA ILE A 128 12.52 -0.55 -7.40
C ILE A 128 13.30 -0.98 -8.67
N SER A 129 12.60 -1.34 -9.75
CA SER A 129 13.17 -1.81 -11.03
C SER A 129 12.95 -0.82 -12.18
#